data_AF-A0A139R9L5-F1
#
_entry.id   AF-A0A139R9L5-F1
#
_cell.length_a   1.000
_cell.length_b   1.000
_cell.length_c   1.000
_cell.angle_alpha   90.00
_cell.angle_beta   90.00
_cell.angle_gamma   90.00
#
_symmetry.space_group_name_H-M   'P 1'
#
loop_
_entity.id
_entity.type
_entity.pdbx_description
1 polymer ?
#
loop_
_entity_poly.entity_id
_entity_poly.type
_entity_poly.pdbx_seq_one_letter_code
_entity_poly.pdbx_strand_id
1 'polypeptide(L)'
;MGLSKSVVMVDDLEDSSTKTGNVTNNALAFRNRLNDLGYNNQMLYTYASYSSEMGMNLSSFGNRNVWMASYPYNPNKNDLWYGSYGAWQWNSNTTFPGVSGVFDVSIDYGSPMKGDSFTGFRGDVYYVNGKKASGYYDGGRGWRWYENGVPFDGFRFYMGTYYWFGNGGIRQDNGWREAWGLKYYTDSNGRAVQGVRSIGGKKYFFGTDGTFYLRKNGIVSNQAEKYKADGNGVLAPWSGFMDMGAGWKWYENGSYFTGFRFYMGSYYWFQNGQRQNNSWENAWGLRYYVGNDGRAVQGWQTIDGKKYYFGDNGTFFLR
;
A
#
# COMPACT_ATOMS: atom_id res chain seq x y z
N MET A 1 41.43 -19.86 2.16
CA MET A 1 40.67 -18.84 1.40
C MET A 1 39.57 -18.17 2.22
N GLY A 2 38.91 -18.82 3.18
CA GLY A 2 37.88 -18.16 4.02
C GLY A 2 36.63 -17.71 3.26
N LEU A 3 36.49 -18.12 2.00
CA LEU A 3 35.39 -17.77 1.12
C LEU A 3 34.16 -18.65 1.40
N SER A 4 32.97 -18.06 1.28
CA SER A 4 31.71 -18.79 1.36
C SER A 4 31.64 -19.87 0.27
N LYS A 5 31.00 -21.00 0.57
CA LYS A 5 30.73 -22.07 -0.41
C LYS A 5 29.80 -21.63 -1.54
N SER A 6 29.09 -20.52 -1.36
CA SER A 6 28.24 -19.91 -2.38
C SER A 6 28.98 -18.99 -3.36
N VAL A 7 30.25 -18.68 -3.12
CA VAL A 7 31.05 -17.83 -4.02
C VAL A 7 31.22 -18.54 -5.36
N VAL A 8 31.02 -17.80 -6.46
CA VAL A 8 31.33 -18.30 -7.80
C VAL A 8 32.85 -18.27 -7.99
N MET A 9 33.44 -19.43 -8.23
CA MET A 9 34.86 -19.58 -8.54
C MET A 9 35.02 -19.61 -10.06
N VAL A 10 35.81 -18.70 -10.63
CA VAL A 10 36.05 -18.65 -12.07
C VAL A 10 37.42 -19.23 -12.35
N ASP A 11 37.47 -20.24 -13.21
CA ASP A 11 38.70 -20.74 -13.84
C ASP A 11 39.00 -19.85 -15.04
N ASP A 12 40.14 -19.17 -15.02
CA ASP A 12 40.51 -18.11 -15.95
C ASP A 12 41.53 -18.64 -16.97
N LEU A 13 41.05 -19.00 -18.18
CA LEU A 13 41.85 -19.61 -19.24
C LEU A 13 41.96 -18.69 -20.45
N GLU A 14 42.94 -17.80 -20.37
CA GLU A 14 43.30 -16.91 -21.48
C GLU A 14 44.82 -16.75 -21.69
N ASP A 15 45.63 -17.06 -20.70
CA ASP A 15 47.08 -16.87 -20.78
C ASP A 15 47.77 -17.94 -21.64
N SER A 16 48.78 -17.53 -22.40
CA SER A 16 49.58 -18.43 -23.23
C SER A 16 50.21 -19.61 -22.47
N SER A 17 50.59 -19.43 -21.20
CA SER A 17 51.16 -20.47 -20.34
C SER A 17 50.19 -21.61 -20.05
N THR A 18 48.88 -21.36 -20.16
CA THR A 18 47.84 -22.38 -19.95
C THR A 18 47.61 -23.25 -21.19
N LYS A 19 48.18 -22.88 -22.35
CA LYS A 19 48.03 -23.61 -23.64
C LYS A 19 48.92 -24.85 -23.72
N THR A 20 48.81 -25.74 -22.73
CA THR A 20 49.66 -26.94 -22.64
C THR A 20 48.83 -28.19 -22.39
N GLY A 21 49.17 -29.27 -23.10
CA GLY A 21 48.49 -30.56 -22.98
C GLY A 21 46.98 -30.49 -23.32
N ASN A 22 46.18 -31.28 -22.61
CA ASN A 22 44.73 -31.28 -22.76
C ASN A 22 44.09 -30.29 -21.78
N VAL A 23 43.88 -29.06 -22.24
CA VAL A 23 43.34 -27.95 -21.44
C VAL A 23 41.97 -28.27 -20.86
N THR A 24 41.10 -28.95 -21.63
CA THR A 24 39.76 -29.36 -21.13
C THR A 24 39.88 -30.23 -19.89
N ASN A 25 40.73 -31.27 -19.94
CA ASN A 25 40.91 -32.19 -18.82
C ASN A 25 41.57 -31.51 -17.61
N ASN A 26 42.51 -30.60 -17.84
CA ASN A 26 43.17 -29.84 -16.78
C ASN A 26 42.16 -28.96 -16.02
N ALA A 27 41.32 -28.22 -16.76
CA ALA A 27 40.27 -27.37 -16.18
C ALA A 27 39.18 -28.19 -15.47
N LEU A 28 38.80 -29.35 -16.02
CA LEU A 28 37.89 -30.29 -15.33
C LEU A 28 38.51 -30.86 -14.06
N ALA A 29 39.80 -31.16 -14.04
CA ALA A 29 40.49 -31.62 -12.83
C ALA A 29 40.50 -30.54 -11.74
N PHE A 30 40.78 -29.28 -12.10
CA PHE A 30 40.66 -28.14 -11.19
C PHE A 30 39.24 -27.98 -10.65
N ARG A 31 38.24 -28.03 -11.53
CA ARG A 31 36.82 -27.98 -11.16
C ARG A 31 36.42 -29.10 -10.19
N ASN A 32 36.83 -30.34 -10.48
CA ASN A 32 36.52 -31.49 -9.63
C ASN A 32 37.14 -31.31 -8.24
N ARG A 33 38.37 -30.77 -8.18
CA ARG A 33 38.99 -30.45 -6.90
C ARG A 33 38.21 -29.39 -6.11
N LEU A 34 37.63 -28.39 -6.78
CA LEU A 34 36.76 -27.40 -6.13
C LEU A 34 35.45 -28.02 -5.63
N ASN A 35 34.85 -28.93 -6.40
CA ASN A 35 33.66 -29.69 -5.98
C ASN A 35 33.95 -30.51 -4.71
N ASP A 36 35.07 -31.23 -4.64
CA ASP A 36 35.46 -32.01 -3.47
C ASP A 36 35.64 -31.13 -2.21
N LEU A 37 36.02 -29.88 -2.42
CA LEU A 37 36.17 -28.87 -1.38
C LEU A 37 34.84 -28.14 -1.07
N GLY A 38 33.73 -28.50 -1.74
CA GLY A 38 32.39 -27.96 -1.54
C GLY A 38 32.09 -26.63 -2.24
N TYR A 39 32.94 -26.18 -3.17
CA TYR A 39 32.73 -24.95 -3.94
C TYR A 39 32.06 -25.27 -5.27
N ASN A 40 30.76 -25.56 -5.26
CA ASN A 40 30.05 -26.12 -6.42
C ASN A 40 29.59 -25.06 -7.45
N ASN A 41 29.68 -23.77 -7.11
CA ASN A 41 29.39 -22.67 -8.02
C ASN A 41 30.67 -22.31 -8.79
N GLN A 42 30.80 -22.78 -10.03
CA GLN A 42 31.98 -22.50 -10.84
C GLN A 42 31.63 -21.94 -12.21
N MET A 43 32.55 -21.17 -12.76
CA MET A 43 32.54 -20.80 -14.16
C MET A 43 33.90 -21.04 -14.80
N LEU A 44 33.90 -21.24 -16.11
CA LEU A 44 35.07 -21.22 -16.97
C LEU A 44 35.02 -19.91 -17.76
N TYR A 45 36.03 -19.07 -17.61
CA TYR A 45 36.25 -17.90 -18.46
C TYR A 45 37.32 -18.21 -19.51
N THR A 46 37.04 -17.87 -20.76
CA THR A 46 37.97 -18.01 -21.89
C THR A 46 37.50 -17.16 -23.07
N TYR A 47 38.32 -17.05 -24.12
CA TYR A 47 37.96 -16.35 -25.36
C TYR A 47 37.84 -17.30 -26.56
N ALA A 48 37.10 -16.87 -27.58
CA ALA A 48 36.68 -17.75 -28.67
C ALA A 48 37.86 -18.39 -29.44
N SER A 49 38.92 -17.64 -29.72
CA SER A 49 40.12 -18.18 -30.37
C SER A 49 40.92 -19.11 -29.48
N TYR A 50 41.06 -18.84 -28.17
CA TYR A 50 41.69 -19.77 -27.23
C TYR A 50 41.01 -21.13 -27.25
N SER A 51 39.68 -21.13 -27.11
CA SER A 51 38.88 -22.37 -27.10
C SER A 51 39.02 -23.16 -28.40
N SER A 52 39.11 -22.46 -29.54
CA SER A 52 39.29 -23.08 -30.86
C SER A 52 40.70 -23.66 -31.02
N GLU A 53 41.73 -22.89 -30.69
CA GLU A 53 43.15 -23.29 -30.77
C GLU A 53 43.45 -24.52 -29.91
N MET A 54 42.87 -24.58 -28.71
CA MET A 54 43.09 -25.69 -27.76
C MET A 54 42.10 -26.85 -27.94
N GLY A 55 41.18 -26.77 -28.90
CA GLY A 55 40.17 -27.81 -29.15
C GLY A 55 39.30 -28.12 -27.92
N MET A 56 38.89 -27.08 -27.18
CA MET A 56 38.19 -27.28 -25.90
C MET A 56 36.78 -27.84 -26.07
N ASN A 57 36.41 -28.80 -25.22
CA ASN A 57 35.02 -29.27 -25.13
C ASN A 57 34.25 -28.49 -24.05
N LEU A 58 33.80 -27.28 -24.39
CA LEU A 58 33.11 -26.38 -23.46
C LEU A 58 31.81 -26.96 -22.88
N SER A 59 31.15 -27.86 -23.59
CA SER A 59 29.91 -28.50 -23.12
C SER A 59 30.12 -29.38 -21.87
N SER A 60 31.34 -29.90 -21.67
CA SER A 60 31.71 -30.69 -20.50
C SER A 60 31.64 -29.91 -19.18
N PHE A 61 31.67 -28.58 -19.25
CA PHE A 61 31.51 -27.69 -18.09
C PHE A 61 30.03 -27.33 -17.85
N GLY A 62 29.12 -27.71 -18.75
CA GLY A 62 27.75 -27.22 -18.79
C GLY A 62 27.70 -25.77 -19.29
N ASN A 63 26.97 -25.53 -20.38
CA ASN A 63 27.05 -24.27 -21.13
C ASN A 63 26.79 -23.01 -20.27
N ARG A 64 25.88 -23.09 -19.28
CA ARG A 64 25.60 -21.96 -18.37
C ARG A 64 26.74 -21.60 -17.41
N ASN A 65 27.76 -22.44 -17.32
CA ASN A 65 28.97 -22.18 -16.54
C ASN A 65 30.11 -21.62 -17.40
N VAL A 66 29.87 -21.28 -18.66
CA VAL A 66 30.90 -20.68 -19.54
C VAL A 66 30.69 -19.17 -19.62
N TRP A 67 31.76 -18.42 -19.41
CA TRP A 67 31.86 -16.99 -19.66
C TRP A 67 32.79 -16.78 -20.86
N MET A 68 32.21 -16.45 -22.01
CA MET A 68 32.94 -16.33 -23.27
C MET A 68 33.32 -14.87 -23.53
N ALA A 69 34.59 -14.60 -23.82
CA ALA A 69 35.05 -13.30 -24.29
C ALA A 69 35.19 -13.28 -25.81
N SER A 70 34.60 -12.26 -26.43
CA SER A 70 34.73 -11.97 -27.87
C SER A 70 34.15 -10.60 -28.18
N TYR A 71 34.89 -9.76 -28.89
CA TYR A 71 34.56 -8.35 -29.04
C TYR A 71 34.07 -8.05 -30.47
N PRO A 72 32.76 -7.75 -30.66
CA PRO A 72 32.26 -7.34 -31.97
C PRO A 72 32.79 -5.94 -32.29
N TYR A 73 33.23 -5.73 -33.53
CA TYR A 73 33.71 -4.42 -33.98
C TYR A 73 32.62 -3.34 -33.87
N ASN A 74 31.36 -3.70 -34.17
CA ASN A 74 30.19 -2.84 -34.03
C ASN A 74 29.12 -3.52 -33.16
N PRO A 75 29.12 -3.31 -31.82
CA PRO A 75 28.12 -3.90 -30.93
C PRO A 75 26.68 -3.52 -31.30
N ASN A 76 25.77 -4.50 -31.32
CA ASN A 76 24.36 -4.29 -31.66
C ASN A 76 23.45 -5.04 -30.68
N LYS A 77 22.47 -4.34 -30.09
CA LYS A 77 21.51 -4.93 -29.14
C LYS A 77 20.66 -6.07 -29.72
N ASN A 78 20.52 -6.13 -31.05
CA ASN A 78 19.73 -7.15 -31.74
C ASN A 78 20.59 -8.31 -32.28
N ASP A 79 21.92 -8.23 -32.18
CA ASP A 79 22.86 -9.26 -32.61
C ASP A 79 23.76 -9.66 -31.44
N LEU A 80 23.19 -10.51 -30.58
CA LEU A 80 23.81 -10.94 -29.35
C LEU A 80 24.55 -12.27 -29.55
N TRP A 81 25.86 -12.28 -29.30
CA TRP A 81 26.67 -13.49 -29.47
C TRP A 81 26.63 -14.37 -28.22
N TYR A 82 26.89 -15.66 -28.40
CA TYR A 82 27.10 -16.64 -27.32
C TYR A 82 25.95 -16.81 -26.31
N GLY A 83 24.70 -16.53 -26.71
CA GLY A 83 23.51 -16.66 -25.84
C GLY A 83 23.25 -18.08 -25.28
N SER A 84 23.89 -19.11 -25.83
CA SER A 84 23.87 -20.47 -25.31
C SER A 84 24.70 -20.64 -24.03
N TYR A 85 25.67 -19.76 -23.76
CA TYR A 85 26.55 -19.81 -22.59
C TYR A 85 25.98 -19.03 -21.40
N GLY A 86 26.71 -19.02 -20.28
CA GLY A 86 26.30 -18.34 -19.05
C GLY A 86 26.44 -16.82 -19.15
N ALA A 87 27.57 -16.36 -19.69
CA ALA A 87 27.85 -14.94 -19.87
C ALA A 87 28.69 -14.70 -21.12
N TRP A 88 28.59 -13.48 -21.67
CA TRP A 88 29.40 -13.02 -22.78
C TRP A 88 30.04 -11.68 -22.45
N GLN A 89 31.37 -11.63 -22.39
CA GLN A 89 32.13 -10.39 -22.32
C GLN A 89 32.29 -9.83 -23.74
N TRP A 90 31.61 -8.72 -24.02
CA TRP A 90 31.53 -8.14 -25.37
C TRP A 90 32.39 -6.88 -25.53
N ASN A 91 32.93 -6.33 -24.45
CA ASN A 91 33.82 -5.17 -24.48
C ASN A 91 34.79 -5.20 -23.31
N SER A 92 36.04 -4.79 -23.52
CA SER A 92 37.09 -4.74 -22.48
C SER A 92 37.62 -3.34 -22.17
N ASN A 93 36.97 -2.30 -22.72
CA ASN A 93 37.47 -0.94 -22.73
C ASN A 93 36.36 0.09 -22.47
N THR A 94 35.34 -0.28 -21.70
CA THR A 94 34.24 0.65 -21.38
C THR A 94 34.62 1.54 -20.22
N THR A 95 34.27 2.82 -20.28
CA THR A 95 34.40 3.78 -19.18
C THR A 95 33.03 4.23 -18.70
N PHE A 96 32.92 4.56 -17.42
CA PHE A 96 31.68 5.07 -16.83
C PHE A 96 31.91 6.49 -16.29
N PRO A 97 31.00 7.44 -16.55
CA PRO A 97 31.11 8.78 -16.00
C PRO A 97 31.26 8.77 -14.48
N GLY A 98 32.30 9.42 -13.97
CA GLY A 98 32.59 9.51 -12.54
C GLY A 98 33.27 8.28 -11.92
N VAL A 99 33.62 7.26 -12.72
CA VAL A 99 34.38 6.09 -12.26
C VAL A 99 35.72 6.05 -12.99
N SER A 100 36.83 6.02 -12.24
CA SER A 100 38.17 5.89 -12.82
C SER A 100 38.43 4.45 -13.26
N GLY A 101 39.00 4.28 -14.45
CA GLY A 101 39.39 2.98 -15.00
C GLY A 101 38.64 2.58 -16.28
N VAL A 102 39.11 1.51 -16.90
CA VAL A 102 38.44 0.81 -17.99
C VAL A 102 37.91 -0.52 -17.46
N PHE A 103 36.75 -0.93 -17.97
CA PHE A 103 36.02 -2.06 -17.46
C PHE A 103 35.64 -3.02 -18.57
N ASP A 104 35.77 -4.30 -18.26
CA ASP A 104 35.13 -5.37 -18.99
C ASP A 104 33.62 -5.33 -18.78
N VAL A 105 32.86 -5.44 -19.87
CA VAL A 105 31.40 -5.43 -19.85
C VAL A 105 30.87 -6.72 -20.42
N SER A 106 29.99 -7.33 -19.64
CA SER A 106 29.39 -8.62 -19.98
C SER A 106 27.87 -8.57 -20.00
N ILE A 107 27.27 -9.45 -20.79
CA ILE A 107 25.85 -9.80 -20.73
C ILE A 107 25.74 -11.13 -20.00
N ASP A 108 24.92 -11.20 -18.95
CA ASP A 108 24.60 -12.43 -18.23
C ASP A 108 23.34 -13.08 -18.85
N TYR A 109 23.49 -14.30 -19.33
CA TYR A 109 22.42 -15.13 -19.93
C TYR A 109 21.87 -16.19 -18.96
N GLY A 110 22.05 -16.01 -17.66
CA GLY A 110 21.70 -16.98 -16.62
C GLY A 110 22.93 -17.73 -16.09
N SER A 111 24.03 -17.01 -15.86
CA SER A 111 25.21 -17.58 -15.22
C SER A 111 25.02 -17.78 -13.71
N PRO A 112 25.88 -18.58 -13.05
CA PRO A 112 25.95 -18.62 -11.60
C PRO A 112 26.21 -17.27 -10.92
N MET A 113 26.71 -16.24 -11.63
CA MET A 113 26.94 -14.89 -11.09
C MET A 113 25.65 -14.08 -10.88
N LYS A 114 24.53 -14.47 -11.49
CA LYS A 114 23.24 -13.74 -11.43
C LYS A 114 22.63 -13.64 -10.02
N GLY A 115 23.25 -14.28 -9.03
CA GLY A 115 22.80 -14.32 -7.66
C GLY A 115 21.76 -15.42 -7.45
N ASP A 116 21.76 -15.96 -6.23
CA ASP A 116 20.86 -17.03 -5.82
C ASP A 116 19.41 -16.53 -5.91
N SER A 117 18.55 -17.15 -6.74
CA SER A 117 17.11 -16.84 -6.84
C SER A 117 16.31 -17.23 -5.59
N PHE A 118 17.00 -17.36 -4.45
CA PHE A 118 16.49 -17.91 -3.21
C PHE A 118 15.41 -17.00 -2.61
N THR A 119 14.24 -17.60 -2.38
CA THR A 119 13.15 -17.00 -1.61
C THR A 119 12.85 -17.92 -0.43
N GLY A 120 12.97 -17.39 0.78
CA GLY A 120 12.92 -18.21 1.99
C GLY A 120 13.71 -17.62 3.15
N PHE A 121 13.74 -18.34 4.26
CA PHE A 121 14.49 -17.93 5.44
C PHE A 121 15.94 -18.45 5.42
N ARG A 122 16.88 -17.60 5.81
CA ARG A 122 18.22 -18.00 6.25
C ARG A 122 18.41 -17.49 7.68
N GLY A 123 18.33 -18.41 8.64
CA GLY A 123 18.14 -18.03 10.05
C GLY A 123 16.84 -17.24 10.21
N ASP A 124 16.91 -16.09 10.87
CA ASP A 124 15.75 -15.21 11.14
C ASP A 124 15.51 -14.16 10.05
N VAL A 125 16.32 -14.17 8.99
CA VAL A 125 16.22 -13.19 7.89
C VAL A 125 15.48 -13.82 6.71
N TYR A 126 14.40 -13.19 6.28
CA TYR A 126 13.63 -13.57 5.11
C TYR A 126 14.19 -12.91 3.85
N TYR A 127 14.36 -13.71 2.79
CA TYR A 127 14.84 -13.29 1.49
C TYR A 127 13.77 -13.50 0.42
N VAL A 128 13.75 -12.61 -0.56
CA VAL A 128 12.97 -12.72 -1.80
C VAL A 128 13.91 -12.47 -2.97
N ASN A 129 14.01 -13.45 -3.87
CA ASN A 129 14.89 -13.42 -5.04
C ASN A 129 16.35 -13.02 -4.69
N GLY A 130 16.90 -13.63 -3.64
CA GLY A 130 18.28 -13.42 -3.19
C GLY A 130 18.51 -12.15 -2.39
N LYS A 131 17.51 -11.27 -2.23
CA LYS A 131 17.61 -10.01 -1.48
C LYS A 131 16.85 -10.10 -0.16
N LYS A 132 17.34 -9.44 0.89
CA LYS A 132 16.60 -9.31 2.15
C LYS A 132 15.25 -8.64 1.87
N ALA A 133 14.17 -9.24 2.36
CA ALA A 133 12.82 -8.79 2.06
C ALA A 133 12.50 -7.45 2.73
N SER A 134 11.86 -6.54 2.00
CA SER A 134 11.31 -5.29 2.56
C SER A 134 9.90 -5.11 2.03
N GLY A 135 8.90 -5.17 2.90
CA GLY A 135 7.49 -5.12 2.54
C GLY A 135 6.66 -6.29 3.06
N TYR A 136 5.49 -6.49 2.46
CA TYR A 136 4.45 -7.39 2.95
C TYR A 136 4.49 -8.77 2.28
N TYR A 137 4.79 -9.83 3.04
CA TYR A 137 4.96 -11.20 2.52
C TYR A 137 4.48 -12.25 3.52
N ASP A 138 3.93 -13.37 3.04
CA ASP A 138 3.50 -14.52 3.88
C ASP A 138 4.69 -15.41 4.30
N GLY A 139 5.62 -15.68 3.38
CA GLY A 139 6.81 -16.49 3.65
C GLY A 139 6.53 -17.88 4.25
N GLY A 140 5.28 -18.37 4.17
CA GLY A 140 4.82 -19.63 4.74
C GLY A 140 4.66 -19.64 6.27
N ARG A 141 4.73 -18.48 6.93
CA ARG A 141 4.59 -18.37 8.40
C ARG A 141 3.45 -17.45 8.82
N GLY A 142 2.60 -17.02 7.89
CA GLY A 142 1.62 -15.95 8.06
C GLY A 142 2.12 -14.62 7.47
N TRP A 143 1.18 -13.81 7.01
CA TRP A 143 1.45 -12.49 6.44
C TRP A 143 2.18 -11.56 7.41
N ARG A 144 3.35 -11.05 7.01
CA ARG A 144 4.18 -10.12 7.80
C ARG A 144 4.64 -8.92 7.01
N TRP A 145 5.00 -7.87 7.73
CA TRP A 145 5.85 -6.81 7.21
C TRP A 145 7.31 -7.09 7.55
N TYR A 146 8.19 -7.04 6.56
CA TYR A 146 9.63 -7.18 6.74
C TYR A 146 10.33 -5.86 6.47
N GLU A 147 11.40 -5.60 7.22
CA GLU A 147 12.33 -4.49 7.02
C GLU A 147 13.75 -5.07 7.01
N ASN A 148 14.41 -5.02 5.86
CA ASN A 148 15.72 -5.65 5.68
C ASN A 148 15.74 -7.12 6.12
N GLY A 149 14.68 -7.84 5.76
CA GLY A 149 14.46 -9.27 6.01
C GLY A 149 14.03 -9.61 7.43
N VAL A 150 13.90 -8.63 8.32
CA VAL A 150 13.48 -8.83 9.72
C VAL A 150 12.00 -8.47 9.87
N PRO A 151 11.17 -9.29 10.54
CA PRO A 151 9.79 -8.93 10.83
C PRO A 151 9.65 -7.64 11.65
N PHE A 152 8.65 -6.82 11.32
CA PHE A 152 8.36 -5.57 12.00
C PHE A 152 7.03 -5.63 12.76
N ASP A 153 7.04 -5.20 14.02
CA ASP A 153 5.84 -5.02 14.84
C ASP A 153 5.40 -3.55 14.86
N GLY A 154 4.13 -3.31 14.55
CA GLY A 154 3.49 -1.99 14.58
C GLY A 154 2.66 -1.69 13.34
N PHE A 155 2.44 -0.40 13.09
CA PHE A 155 1.66 0.08 11.94
C PHE A 155 2.51 0.29 10.68
N ARG A 156 2.00 -0.19 9.55
CA ARG A 156 2.52 0.13 8.21
C ARG A 156 1.41 0.45 7.25
N PHE A 157 1.60 1.53 6.49
CA PHE A 157 0.71 1.92 5.41
C PHE A 157 1.09 1.17 4.14
N TYR A 158 0.13 0.47 3.55
CA TYR A 158 0.33 -0.33 2.35
C TYR A 158 -0.98 -0.43 1.57
N MET A 159 -0.91 -0.32 0.23
CA MET A 159 -2.09 -0.43 -0.65
C MET A 159 -3.32 0.35 -0.17
N GLY A 160 -3.11 1.61 0.19
CA GLY A 160 -4.17 2.58 0.50
C GLY A 160 -4.76 2.48 1.91
N THR A 161 -4.20 1.67 2.83
CA THR A 161 -4.65 1.61 4.22
C THR A 161 -3.51 1.24 5.16
N TYR A 162 -3.77 1.33 6.46
CA TYR A 162 -2.89 0.83 7.50
C TYR A 162 -3.16 -0.65 7.80
N TYR A 163 -2.09 -1.38 8.09
CA TYR A 163 -2.14 -2.72 8.67
C TYR A 163 -1.45 -2.70 10.03
N TRP A 164 -1.85 -3.62 10.91
CA TRP A 164 -1.19 -3.85 12.18
C TRP A 164 -0.46 -5.19 12.16
N PHE A 165 0.81 -5.16 12.52
CA PHE A 165 1.68 -6.31 12.66
C PHE A 165 2.09 -6.46 14.14
N GLY A 166 2.06 -7.67 14.66
CA GLY A 166 2.41 -7.98 16.04
C GLY A 166 2.85 -9.43 16.18
N ASN A 167 3.41 -9.80 17.34
CA ASN A 167 3.86 -11.15 17.62
C ASN A 167 4.92 -11.63 16.60
N GLY A 168 5.99 -10.83 16.42
CA GLY A 168 7.05 -11.16 15.46
C GLY A 168 6.62 -10.91 14.02
N GLY A 169 5.92 -9.80 13.82
CA GLY A 169 5.54 -9.18 12.56
C GLY A 169 4.28 -9.75 11.92
N ILE A 170 3.52 -10.62 12.59
CA ILE A 170 2.32 -11.25 12.02
C ILE A 170 1.17 -10.24 11.92
N ARG A 171 0.53 -10.16 10.75
CA ARG A 171 -0.67 -9.34 10.54
C ARG A 171 -1.78 -9.76 11.51
N GLN A 172 -2.36 -8.80 12.21
CA GLN A 172 -3.44 -9.04 13.16
C GLN A 172 -4.79 -8.55 12.63
N ASP A 173 -5.72 -9.48 12.49
CA ASP A 173 -7.05 -9.23 11.93
C ASP A 173 -8.07 -8.90 13.02
N ASN A 174 -9.24 -8.38 12.61
CA ASN A 174 -10.44 -8.19 13.44
C ASN A 174 -10.17 -7.65 14.85
N GLY A 175 -9.70 -6.41 14.97
CA GLY A 175 -9.58 -5.87 16.31
C GLY A 175 -9.15 -4.43 16.45
N TRP A 176 -9.32 -3.96 17.67
CA TRP A 176 -8.91 -2.63 18.11
C TRP A 176 -7.40 -2.54 18.20
N ARG A 177 -6.84 -1.44 17.70
CA ARG A 177 -5.40 -1.14 17.70
C ARG A 177 -5.18 0.29 18.13
N GLU A 178 -4.01 0.58 18.70
CA GLU A 178 -3.65 1.92 19.14
C GLU A 178 -2.25 2.28 18.64
N ALA A 179 -2.12 3.50 18.10
CA ALA A 179 -0.85 4.10 17.75
C ALA A 179 -1.00 5.61 17.69
N TRP A 180 0.10 6.32 17.97
CA TRP A 180 0.13 7.78 17.97
C TRP A 180 -0.96 8.41 18.87
N GLY A 181 -1.33 7.73 19.96
CA GLY A 181 -2.42 8.15 20.86
C GLY A 181 -3.83 8.04 20.27
N LEU A 182 -3.98 7.43 19.09
CA LEU A 182 -5.22 7.28 18.36
C LEU A 182 -5.64 5.81 18.31
N LYS A 183 -6.95 5.58 18.20
CA LYS A 183 -7.56 4.25 18.19
C LYS A 183 -8.06 3.89 16.80
N TYR A 184 -7.79 2.68 16.36
CA TYR A 184 -8.11 2.15 15.04
C TYR A 184 -8.81 0.80 15.17
N TYR A 185 -9.43 0.33 14.09
CA TYR A 185 -9.94 -1.03 14.00
C TYR A 185 -9.49 -1.67 12.68
N THR A 186 -8.91 -2.86 12.74
CA THR A 186 -8.58 -3.65 11.55
C THR A 186 -9.68 -4.66 11.26
N ASP A 187 -10.06 -4.80 9.99
CA ASP A 187 -11.04 -5.79 9.52
C ASP A 187 -10.45 -7.21 9.43
N SER A 188 -11.21 -8.14 8.85
CA SER A 188 -10.80 -9.53 8.65
C SER A 188 -9.63 -9.72 7.70
N ASN A 189 -9.27 -8.68 6.94
CA ASN A 189 -8.10 -8.66 6.08
C ASN A 189 -6.95 -7.87 6.71
N GLY A 190 -7.07 -7.50 8.00
CA GLY A 190 -6.07 -6.72 8.72
C GLY A 190 -6.02 -5.26 8.29
N ARG A 191 -6.97 -4.78 7.48
CA ARG A 191 -6.99 -3.42 6.94
C ARG A 191 -7.66 -2.49 7.93
N ALA A 192 -7.03 -1.36 8.25
CA ALA A 192 -7.67 -0.30 9.01
C ALA A 192 -8.88 0.22 8.24
N VAL A 193 -10.01 0.31 8.95
CA VAL A 193 -11.30 0.66 8.36
C VAL A 193 -11.54 2.16 8.33
N GLN A 194 -12.43 2.58 7.43
CA GLN A 194 -12.97 3.94 7.35
C GLN A 194 -14.49 3.91 7.33
N GLY A 195 -15.09 5.09 7.52
CA GLY A 195 -16.53 5.28 7.53
C GLY A 195 -17.17 4.74 8.79
N VAL A 196 -18.49 4.52 8.71
CA VAL A 196 -19.27 3.92 9.80
C VAL A 196 -19.10 2.41 9.77
N ARG A 197 -18.79 1.79 10.92
CA ARG A 197 -18.61 0.34 11.07
C ARG A 197 -19.37 -0.19 12.27
N SER A 198 -20.02 -1.33 12.09
CA SER A 198 -20.66 -2.08 13.17
C SER A 198 -19.67 -3.08 13.76
N ILE A 199 -19.30 -2.89 15.02
CA ILE A 199 -18.33 -3.74 15.74
C ILE A 199 -18.99 -4.13 17.07
N GLY A 200 -19.23 -5.44 17.26
CA GLY A 200 -19.90 -5.95 18.46
C GLY A 200 -21.30 -5.35 18.67
N GLY A 201 -22.08 -5.18 17.60
CA GLY A 201 -23.43 -4.60 17.65
C GLY A 201 -23.50 -3.08 17.83
N LYS A 202 -22.37 -2.39 18.01
CA LYS A 202 -22.30 -0.93 18.15
C LYS A 202 -21.72 -0.30 16.89
N LYS A 203 -22.22 0.88 16.51
CA LYS A 203 -21.67 1.66 15.38
C LYS A 203 -20.56 2.59 15.86
N TYR A 204 -19.51 2.72 15.05
CA TYR A 204 -18.35 3.59 15.27
C TYR A 204 -17.98 4.30 13.97
N PHE A 205 -17.34 5.47 14.04
CA PHE A 205 -16.89 6.21 12.85
C PHE A 205 -15.38 6.40 12.83
N PHE A 206 -14.72 5.99 11.74
CA PHE A 206 -13.26 6.01 11.59
C PHE A 206 -12.78 7.07 10.58
N GLY A 207 -13.61 8.07 10.30
CA GLY A 207 -13.34 9.10 9.28
C GLY A 207 -13.44 8.55 7.85
N THR A 208 -13.52 9.45 6.87
CA THR A 208 -13.50 9.13 5.43
C THR A 208 -12.40 9.92 4.69
N ASP A 209 -11.45 10.46 5.45
CA ASP A 209 -10.44 11.46 5.05
C ASP A 209 -9.01 10.88 4.98
N GLY A 210 -8.87 9.56 5.02
CA GLY A 210 -7.59 8.85 4.98
C GLY A 210 -6.86 8.82 6.33
N THR A 211 -7.52 9.22 7.42
CA THR A 211 -6.89 9.20 8.76
C THR A 211 -7.15 7.93 9.56
N PHE A 212 -8.21 7.17 9.23
CA PHE A 212 -8.56 5.84 9.78
C PHE A 212 -8.83 5.73 11.28
N TYR A 213 -8.63 6.79 12.07
CA TYR A 213 -8.82 6.73 13.52
C TYR A 213 -10.26 7.00 13.95
N LEU A 214 -10.65 6.36 15.04
CA LEU A 214 -11.95 6.48 15.69
C LEU A 214 -12.24 7.93 16.12
N ARG A 215 -13.39 8.45 15.70
CA ARG A 215 -13.93 9.74 16.17
C ARG A 215 -14.73 9.55 17.44
N LYS A 216 -14.52 10.43 18.43
CA LYS A 216 -15.14 10.40 19.76
C LYS A 216 -15.65 11.79 20.16
N ASN A 217 -16.53 11.87 21.16
CA ASN A 217 -16.93 13.11 21.83
C ASN A 217 -17.39 14.24 20.91
N GLY A 218 -18.31 13.97 19.98
CA GLY A 218 -18.65 14.99 18.98
C GLY A 218 -19.76 14.57 18.03
N ILE A 219 -20.23 15.56 17.27
CA ILE A 219 -21.10 15.27 16.12
C ILE A 219 -20.19 14.93 14.94
N VAL A 220 -20.43 13.80 14.31
CA VAL A 220 -19.69 13.32 13.13
C VAL A 220 -20.65 13.15 11.97
N SER A 221 -20.10 13.20 10.76
CA SER A 221 -20.88 13.13 9.52
C SER A 221 -20.37 11.97 8.67
N ASN A 222 -21.30 11.20 8.11
CA ASN A 222 -21.00 10.25 7.07
C ASN A 222 -21.93 10.56 5.90
N GLN A 223 -21.42 11.26 4.90
CA GLN A 223 -22.24 11.84 3.82
C GLN A 223 -23.33 12.76 4.40
N ALA A 224 -24.60 12.49 4.09
CA ALA A 224 -25.74 13.25 4.59
C ALA A 224 -26.20 12.82 5.99
N GLU A 225 -25.66 11.73 6.54
CA GLU A 225 -26.05 11.25 7.87
C GLU A 225 -25.24 11.93 8.97
N LYS A 226 -25.89 12.21 10.11
CA LYS A 226 -25.26 12.78 11.31
C LYS A 226 -25.40 11.84 12.50
N TYR A 227 -24.32 11.73 13.24
CA TYR A 227 -24.24 10.92 14.45
C TYR A 227 -23.61 11.70 15.58
N LYS A 228 -24.02 11.43 16.82
CA LYS A 228 -23.30 11.84 18.02
C LYS A 228 -22.46 10.67 18.50
N ALA A 229 -21.15 10.86 18.54
CA ALA A 229 -20.19 9.92 19.12
C ALA A 229 -20.01 10.24 20.62
N ASP A 230 -20.12 9.22 21.46
CA ASP A 230 -19.84 9.31 22.90
C ASP A 230 -18.33 9.27 23.22
N GLY A 231 -17.97 9.20 24.50
CA GLY A 231 -16.57 9.10 24.96
C GLY A 231 -15.84 7.82 24.58
N ASN A 232 -16.59 6.78 24.23
CA ASN A 232 -16.08 5.52 23.71
C ASN A 232 -16.14 5.44 22.17
N GLY A 233 -16.68 6.47 21.51
CA GLY A 233 -16.87 6.54 20.06
C GLY A 233 -18.11 5.83 19.54
N VAL A 234 -19.00 5.36 20.43
CA VAL A 234 -20.25 4.72 20.03
C VAL A 234 -21.18 5.77 19.43
N LEU A 235 -21.73 5.48 18.25
CA LEU A 235 -22.60 6.37 17.53
C LEU A 235 -24.07 6.17 17.91
N ALA A 236 -24.74 7.27 18.21
CA ALA A 236 -26.19 7.39 18.17
C ALA A 236 -26.60 8.32 17.02
N PRO A 237 -27.72 8.08 16.33
CA PRO A 237 -28.24 9.03 15.35
C PRO A 237 -28.48 10.39 16.00
N TRP A 238 -28.13 11.47 15.32
CA TRP A 238 -28.24 12.81 15.88
C TRP A 238 -29.54 13.50 15.44
N SER A 239 -30.20 14.17 16.37
CA SER A 239 -31.33 15.06 16.10
C SER A 239 -31.01 16.46 16.60
N GLY A 240 -31.26 17.48 15.77
CA GLY A 240 -31.04 18.86 16.17
C GLY A 240 -30.86 19.86 15.04
N PHE A 241 -30.76 21.12 15.45
CA PHE A 241 -30.56 22.29 14.62
C PHE A 241 -29.06 22.49 14.33
N MET A 242 -28.67 22.72 13.09
CA MET A 242 -27.27 22.89 12.68
C MET A 242 -27.12 24.05 11.70
N ASP A 243 -26.16 24.94 11.96
CA ASP A 243 -25.75 25.96 11.01
C ASP A 243 -24.83 25.32 9.94
N MET A 244 -25.15 25.55 8.67
CA MET A 244 -24.38 25.07 7.53
C MET A 244 -23.76 26.22 6.72
N GLY A 245 -23.81 27.46 7.21
CA GLY A 245 -23.33 28.67 6.54
C GLY A 245 -24.24 29.16 5.40
N ALA A 246 -24.80 28.24 4.61
CA ALA A 246 -25.80 28.53 3.57
C ALA A 246 -27.25 28.57 4.11
N GLY A 247 -27.42 28.41 5.43
CA GLY A 247 -28.72 28.29 6.08
C GLY A 247 -28.70 27.25 7.20
N TRP A 248 -29.85 27.10 7.83
CA TRP A 248 -30.01 26.24 8.98
C TRP A 248 -30.68 24.93 8.60
N LYS A 249 -30.19 23.82 9.17
CA LYS A 249 -30.77 22.50 8.97
C LYS A 249 -31.31 21.85 10.23
N TRP A 250 -32.36 21.06 10.08
CA TRP A 250 -32.79 20.09 11.09
C TRP A 250 -32.48 18.66 10.66
N TYR A 251 -31.85 17.93 11.58
CA TYR A 251 -31.70 16.50 11.50
C TYR A 251 -32.65 15.83 12.48
N GLU A 252 -33.22 14.71 12.05
CA GLU A 252 -34.07 13.85 12.84
C GLU A 252 -33.56 12.42 12.71
N ASN A 253 -33.21 11.80 13.82
CA ASN A 253 -32.71 10.43 13.85
C ASN A 253 -31.56 10.21 12.85
N GLY A 254 -30.69 11.22 12.72
CA GLY A 254 -29.51 11.21 11.87
C GLY A 254 -29.72 11.60 10.41
N SER A 255 -30.95 11.85 9.96
CA SER A 255 -31.27 12.19 8.57
C SER A 255 -31.92 13.57 8.44
N TYR A 256 -31.97 14.12 7.23
CA TYR A 256 -32.71 15.35 6.97
C TYR A 256 -34.20 15.19 7.25
N PHE A 257 -34.78 16.20 7.87
CA PHE A 257 -36.19 16.24 8.22
C PHE A 257 -36.99 17.14 7.30
N THR A 258 -38.21 16.72 6.97
CA THR A 258 -39.20 17.57 6.32
C THR A 258 -40.44 17.63 7.20
N GLY A 259 -40.89 18.84 7.52
CA GLY A 259 -42.05 19.07 8.37
C GLY A 259 -41.85 20.16 9.40
N PHE A 260 -42.80 20.26 10.33
CA PHE A 260 -42.75 21.17 11.47
C PHE A 260 -41.99 20.57 12.65
N ARG A 261 -41.11 21.38 13.25
CA ARG A 261 -40.39 21.03 14.46
C ARG A 261 -40.46 22.17 15.47
N PHE A 262 -40.91 21.85 16.67
CA PHE A 262 -40.86 22.77 17.80
C PHE A 262 -39.44 22.79 18.37
N TYR A 263 -38.84 23.98 18.45
CA TYR A 263 -37.51 24.17 18.99
C TYR A 263 -37.39 25.58 19.59
N MET A 264 -36.73 25.73 20.74
CA MET A 264 -36.52 27.03 21.42
C MET A 264 -37.75 27.95 21.43
N GLY A 265 -38.92 27.41 21.78
CA GLY A 265 -40.14 28.20 22.00
C GLY A 265 -40.96 28.57 20.76
N SER A 266 -40.61 28.11 19.57
CA SER A 266 -41.45 28.28 18.36
C SER A 266 -41.36 27.06 17.44
N TYR A 267 -42.25 27.03 16.45
CA TYR A 267 -42.24 26.07 15.36
C TYR A 267 -41.40 26.58 14.19
N TYR A 268 -40.65 25.68 13.57
CA TYR A 268 -39.90 25.93 12.34
C TYR A 268 -40.35 24.93 11.28
N TRP A 269 -40.38 25.36 10.02
CA TRP A 269 -40.63 24.46 8.90
C TRP A 269 -39.33 24.09 8.20
N PHE A 270 -39.16 22.80 7.92
CA PHE A 270 -38.02 22.27 7.20
C PHE A 270 -38.47 21.53 5.95
N GLN A 271 -37.71 21.68 4.86
CA GLN A 271 -37.87 20.93 3.63
C GLN A 271 -36.54 20.33 3.22
N ASN A 272 -36.47 19.00 3.16
CA ASN A 272 -35.22 18.25 2.97
C ASN A 272 -34.11 18.72 3.92
N GLY A 273 -34.50 18.90 5.19
CA GLY A 273 -33.65 19.40 6.27
C GLY A 273 -33.43 20.90 6.25
N GLN A 274 -33.71 21.65 5.17
CA GLN A 274 -33.48 23.10 5.10
C GLN A 274 -34.60 23.89 5.75
N ARG A 275 -34.25 24.82 6.64
CA ARG A 275 -35.22 25.74 7.26
C ARG A 275 -35.78 26.68 6.20
N GLN A 276 -37.11 26.80 6.15
CA GLN A 276 -37.79 27.77 5.29
C GLN A 276 -38.02 29.10 6.01
N ASN A 277 -38.03 30.19 5.23
CA ASN A 277 -38.20 31.56 5.68
C ASN A 277 -39.24 32.26 4.83
N ASN A 278 -40.04 33.15 5.43
CA ASN A 278 -41.09 33.92 4.75
C ASN A 278 -42.02 33.05 3.88
N SER A 279 -42.45 31.90 4.41
CA SER A 279 -43.15 30.87 3.64
C SER A 279 -44.48 30.47 4.28
N TRP A 280 -45.46 30.17 3.44
CA TRP A 280 -46.74 29.59 3.83
C TRP A 280 -46.62 28.06 3.85
N GLU A 281 -47.01 27.44 4.95
CA GLU A 281 -46.82 26.00 5.15
C GLU A 281 -48.08 25.35 5.74
N ASN A 282 -48.30 24.08 5.43
CA ASN A 282 -49.47 23.33 5.90
C ASN A 282 -49.04 22.12 6.71
N ALA A 283 -49.62 21.96 7.90
CA ALA A 283 -49.44 20.77 8.73
C ALA A 283 -50.64 20.55 9.63
N TRP A 284 -50.91 19.28 9.96
CA TRP A 284 -52.06 18.90 10.78
C TRP A 284 -53.40 19.46 10.27
N GLY A 285 -53.55 19.63 8.95
CA GLY A 285 -54.75 20.21 8.33
C GLY A 285 -54.91 21.73 8.51
N LEU A 286 -53.92 22.39 9.11
CA LEU A 286 -53.93 23.82 9.42
C LEU A 286 -52.85 24.55 8.62
N ARG A 287 -53.05 25.86 8.42
CA ARG A 287 -52.16 26.73 7.65
C ARG A 287 -51.34 27.63 8.58
N TYR A 288 -50.05 27.71 8.34
CA TYR A 288 -49.07 28.45 9.12
C TYR A 288 -48.27 29.38 8.22
N TYR A 289 -47.61 30.36 8.83
CA TYR A 289 -46.59 31.16 8.15
C TYR A 289 -45.32 31.21 8.99
N VAL A 290 -44.17 30.91 8.38
CA VAL A 290 -42.85 31.08 8.99
C VAL A 290 -42.25 32.40 8.56
N GLY A 291 -41.82 33.23 9.51
CA GLY A 291 -41.28 34.56 9.27
C GLY A 291 -39.85 34.55 8.71
N ASN A 292 -39.24 35.73 8.63
CA ASN A 292 -37.89 35.88 8.07
C ASN A 292 -36.81 35.21 8.94
N ASP A 293 -37.05 35.11 10.23
CA ASP A 293 -36.24 34.36 11.19
C ASP A 293 -36.57 32.85 11.23
N GLY A 294 -37.45 32.39 10.32
CA GLY A 294 -37.89 31.00 10.18
C GLY A 294 -38.86 30.52 11.27
N ARG A 295 -39.21 31.37 12.26
CA ARG A 295 -40.14 31.03 13.32
C ARG A 295 -41.57 31.16 12.82
N ALA A 296 -42.44 30.25 13.25
CA ALA A 296 -43.87 30.40 13.03
C ALA A 296 -44.37 31.65 13.74
N VAL A 297 -45.12 32.48 13.01
CA VAL A 297 -45.61 33.78 13.50
C VAL A 297 -46.88 33.62 14.35
N GLN A 298 -47.18 34.65 15.15
CA GLN A 298 -48.37 34.75 15.98
C GLN A 298 -48.99 36.14 15.91
N GLY A 299 -50.22 36.26 16.38
CA GLY A 299 -50.97 37.51 16.42
C GLY A 299 -51.29 38.03 15.02
N TRP A 300 -51.52 39.34 14.94
CA TRP A 300 -51.76 40.03 13.67
C TRP A 300 -50.46 40.21 12.89
N GLN A 301 -50.46 39.77 11.64
CA GLN A 301 -49.33 39.84 10.72
C GLN A 301 -49.77 40.42 9.38
N THR A 302 -48.90 41.21 8.75
CA THR A 302 -49.12 41.70 7.38
C THR A 302 -48.18 40.96 6.44
N ILE A 303 -48.72 40.14 5.55
CA ILE A 303 -47.97 39.32 4.58
C ILE A 303 -48.45 39.71 3.19
N ASP A 304 -47.54 40.13 2.31
CA ASP A 304 -47.83 40.60 0.95
C ASP A 304 -48.97 41.64 0.89
N GLY A 305 -48.97 42.57 1.84
CA GLY A 305 -49.96 43.65 1.94
C GLY A 305 -51.33 43.25 2.52
N LYS A 306 -51.53 41.99 2.90
CA LYS A 306 -52.77 41.49 3.50
C LYS A 306 -52.58 41.18 4.99
N LYS A 307 -53.59 41.51 5.81
CA LYS A 307 -53.58 41.19 7.25
C LYS A 307 -54.15 39.80 7.51
N TYR A 308 -53.42 39.04 8.33
CA TYR A 308 -53.75 37.68 8.78
C TYR A 308 -53.58 37.58 10.29
N TYR A 309 -54.35 36.73 10.96
CA TYR A 309 -54.22 36.49 12.40
C TYR A 309 -53.91 35.02 12.69
N PHE A 310 -52.78 34.76 13.35
CA PHE A 310 -52.26 33.40 13.59
C PHE A 310 -52.46 32.89 15.04
N GLY A 311 -53.34 33.55 15.78
CA GLY A 311 -53.50 33.32 17.22
C GLY A 311 -52.30 33.79 18.05
N ASP A 312 -52.53 34.04 19.34
CA ASP A 312 -51.54 34.51 20.33
C ASP A 312 -51.41 33.57 21.53
N ASN A 313 -51.97 32.36 21.41
CA ASN A 313 -52.13 31.37 22.47
C ASN A 313 -51.23 30.14 22.30
N GLY A 314 -50.13 30.26 21.56
CA GLY A 314 -49.21 29.13 21.33
C GLY A 314 -49.61 28.19 20.20
N THR A 315 -50.64 28.50 19.40
CA THR A 315 -51.11 27.59 18.34
C THR A 315 -50.60 27.90 16.94
N PHE A 316 -50.18 29.14 16.65
CA PHE A 316 -49.44 29.57 15.43
C PHE A 316 -50.15 29.40 14.07
N PHE A 317 -51.37 28.86 14.02
CA PHE A 317 -52.09 28.65 12.77
C PHE A 317 -53.04 29.82 12.44
N LEU A 318 -53.26 30.04 11.15
CA LEU A 318 -54.16 31.05 10.59
C LEU A 318 -55.61 30.82 11.04
N ARG A 319 -56.25 31.86 11.60
CA ARG A 319 -57.68 31.91 11.94
C ARG A 319 -58.51 32.60 10.88
#